data_AF-A0A386C9E9-F1
#
_entry.id   AF-A0A386C9E9-F1
#
_cell.length_a   1.000
_cell.length_b   1.000
_cell.length_c   1.000
_cell.angle_alpha   90.00
_cell.angle_beta   90.00
_cell.angle_gamma   90.00
#
_symmetry.space_group_name_H-M   'P 1'
#
loop_
_entity.id
_entity.type
_entity.pdbx_description
1 polymer ?
#
loop_
_entity_poly.entity_id
_entity_poly.type
_entity_poly.pdbx_seq_one_letter_code
_entity_poly.pdbx_strand_id
1 'polypeptide(L)'
;HTEESMQGDYQKRVDLIAAAVKGIASVRTETVVPKIANHVPHLLIRFDPQTTGVTTKQIVEALRTGSPSIELNPNTGQKPNQGIPADANTLVVGVWMMQPGEDAIVGQRIRAALTGKA
;
A
#
# COMPACT_ATOMS: atom_id res chain seq x y z
N HIS A 1 4.33 7.50 23.43
CA HIS A 1 5.21 7.11 22.31
C HIS A 1 6.03 8.32 21.90
N THR A 2 7.35 8.20 21.80
CA THR A 2 8.23 9.25 21.25
C THR A 2 8.14 9.25 19.72
N GLU A 3 8.53 10.34 19.06
CA GLU A 3 8.49 10.47 17.60
C GLU A 3 9.34 9.41 16.88
N GLU A 4 10.53 9.10 17.43
CA GLU A 4 11.40 8.03 16.94
C GLU A 4 10.77 6.63 17.08
N SER A 5 10.07 6.37 18.18
CA SER A 5 9.33 5.11 18.37
C SER A 5 8.21 4.96 17.35
N MET A 6 7.51 6.06 17.02
CA MET A 6 6.46 6.05 16.01
C MET A 6 7.02 5.82 14.61
N GLN A 7 8.14 6.46 14.27
CA GLN A 7 8.81 6.26 12.98
C GLN A 7 9.30 4.82 12.81
N GLY A 8 9.89 4.22 13.86
CA GLY A 8 10.29 2.81 13.83
C GLY A 8 9.12 1.85 13.64
N ASP A 9 7.97 2.14 14.25
CA ASP A 9 6.76 1.32 14.09
C ASP A 9 6.14 1.47 12.71
N TYR A 10 6.17 2.67 12.11
CA TYR A 10 5.71 2.88 10.74
C TYR A 10 6.60 2.15 9.73
N GLN A 11 7.92 2.19 9.91
CA GLN A 11 8.85 1.48 9.02
C GLN A 11 8.61 -0.04 9.07
N LYS A 12 8.40 -0.61 10.26
CA LYS A 12 8.09 -2.05 10.39
C LYS A 12 6.82 -2.45 9.63
N ARG A 13 5.76 -1.63 9.71
CA ARG A 13 4.50 -1.88 8.98
C ARG A 13 4.71 -1.83 7.48
N VAL A 14 5.46 -0.83 7.00
CA VAL A 14 5.86 -0.71 5.58
C VAL A 14 6.61 -1.96 5.13
N ASP A 15 7.62 -2.40 5.89
CA ASP A 15 8.44 -3.56 5.55
C ASP A 15 7.63 -4.84 5.51
N LEU A 16 6.70 -5.02 6.45
CA LEU A 16 5.84 -6.20 6.53
C LEU A 16 4.90 -6.28 5.32
N ILE A 17 4.26 -5.18 4.95
CA ILE A 17 3.38 -5.13 3.77
C ILE A 17 4.20 -5.33 2.48
N ALA A 18 5.39 -4.71 2.38
CA ALA A 18 6.28 -4.89 1.24
C ALA A 18 6.75 -6.35 1.09
N ALA A 19 7.06 -7.02 2.21
CA ALA A 19 7.42 -8.44 2.21
C ALA A 19 6.25 -9.33 1.76
N ALA A 20 5.02 -9.00 2.16
CA ALA A 20 3.83 -9.77 1.77
C ALA A 20 3.60 -9.79 0.25
N VAL A 21 3.91 -8.71 -0.46
CA VAL A 21 3.75 -8.64 -1.93
C VAL A 21 4.99 -9.06 -2.72
N LYS A 22 6.09 -9.37 -2.04
CA LYS A 22 7.34 -9.82 -2.67
C LYS A 22 7.12 -11.10 -3.47
N GLY A 23 7.75 -11.15 -4.65
CA GLY A 23 7.74 -12.30 -5.54
C GLY A 23 6.52 -12.39 -6.47
N ILE A 24 5.57 -11.45 -6.39
CA ILE A 24 4.52 -11.32 -7.41
C ILE A 24 5.15 -10.73 -8.68
N ALA A 25 4.86 -11.33 -9.84
CA ALA A 25 5.38 -10.85 -11.11
C ALA A 25 4.98 -9.39 -11.38
N SER A 26 5.90 -8.60 -11.94
CA SER A 26 5.82 -7.13 -12.16
C SER A 26 5.73 -6.24 -10.92
N VAL A 27 5.45 -6.78 -9.73
CA VAL A 27 5.24 -5.97 -8.53
C VAL A 27 6.56 -5.45 -7.98
N ARG A 28 6.61 -4.14 -7.70
CA ARG A 28 7.74 -3.45 -7.05
C ARG A 28 7.23 -2.54 -5.95
N THR A 29 8.05 -2.37 -4.93
CA THR A 29 7.73 -1.55 -3.76
C THR A 29 8.74 -0.43 -3.57
N GLU A 30 8.26 0.73 -3.12
CA GLU A 30 9.07 1.91 -2.80
C GLU A 30 8.47 2.61 -1.59
N THR A 31 9.29 3.09 -0.66
CA THR A 31 8.83 3.90 0.47
C THR A 31 9.06 5.37 0.18
N VAL A 32 8.01 6.18 0.26
CA VAL A 32 8.10 7.63 0.08
C VAL A 32 7.65 8.33 1.36
N VAL A 33 8.47 9.27 1.81
CA VAL A 33 8.15 10.20 2.91
C VAL A 33 8.01 11.60 2.29
N PRO A 34 6.78 12.10 2.08
CA PRO A 34 6.58 13.41 1.47
C PRO A 34 7.10 14.54 2.37
N LYS A 35 7.78 15.53 1.79
CA LYS A 35 8.29 16.71 2.52
C LYS A 35 7.22 17.77 2.84
N ILE A 36 6.06 17.68 2.18
CA ILE A 36 5.00 18.71 2.25
C ILE A 36 3.88 18.33 3.24
N ALA A 37 3.68 17.02 3.49
CA ALA A 37 2.60 16.51 4.32
C ALA A 37 3.17 15.62 5.45
N ASN A 38 2.92 15.98 6.72
CA ASN A 38 3.14 15.23 7.98
C ASN A 38 4.39 14.32 8.15
N HIS A 39 5.35 14.27 7.22
CA HIS A 39 6.54 13.41 7.22
C HIS A 39 6.26 11.94 7.62
N VAL A 40 5.10 11.40 7.23
CA VAL A 40 4.74 10.00 7.48
C VAL A 40 5.05 9.13 6.25
N PRO A 41 5.60 7.92 6.43
CA PRO A 41 5.93 7.06 5.31
C PRO A 41 4.68 6.49 4.64
N HIS A 42 4.76 6.40 3.32
CA HIS A 42 3.80 5.72 2.47
C HIS A 42 4.52 4.63 1.68
N LEU A 43 3.92 3.45 1.63
CA LEU A 43 4.38 2.39 0.75
C LEU A 43 3.68 2.52 -0.60
N LEU A 44 4.47 2.69 -1.66
CA LEU A 44 4.02 2.59 -3.04
C LEU A 44 4.19 1.15 -3.49
N ILE A 45 3.12 0.57 -4.03
CA ILE A 45 3.13 -0.74 -4.67
C ILE A 45 2.79 -0.54 -6.13
N ARG A 46 3.79 -0.69 -7.00
CA ARG A 46 3.64 -0.56 -8.46
C ARG A 46 3.50 -1.94 -9.06
N PHE A 47 2.66 -2.06 -10.08
CA PHE A 47 2.43 -3.32 -10.78
C PHE A 47 2.10 -3.07 -12.25
N ASP A 48 2.13 -4.12 -13.06
CA ASP A 48 1.66 -4.08 -14.45
C ASP A 48 0.36 -4.89 -14.58
N PRO A 49 -0.79 -4.25 -14.88
CA PRO A 49 -2.06 -4.94 -15.07
C PRO A 49 -2.04 -6.03 -16.15
N GLN A 50 -1.18 -5.90 -17.17
CA GLN A 50 -1.04 -6.93 -18.21
C GLN A 50 -0.38 -8.20 -17.65
N THR A 51 0.46 -8.04 -16.63
CA THR A 51 1.14 -9.16 -15.95
C THR A 51 0.31 -9.72 -14.81
N THR A 52 -0.36 -8.87 -14.01
CA THR A 52 -1.15 -9.32 -12.84
C THR A 52 -2.57 -9.72 -13.18
N GLY A 53 -3.10 -9.31 -14.34
CA GLY A 53 -4.47 -9.59 -14.78
C GLY A 53 -5.54 -8.81 -14.02
N VAL A 54 -5.15 -7.86 -13.17
CA VAL A 54 -6.07 -7.03 -12.35
C VAL A 54 -5.74 -5.56 -12.50
N THR A 55 -6.77 -4.72 -12.50
CA THR A 55 -6.63 -3.26 -12.54
C THR A 55 -6.62 -2.67 -11.14
N THR A 56 -6.10 -1.45 -10.99
CA THR A 56 -6.13 -0.69 -9.72
C THR A 56 -7.55 -0.59 -9.16
N LYS A 57 -8.56 -0.35 -10.02
CA LYS A 57 -9.96 -0.27 -9.61
C LYS A 57 -10.46 -1.59 -9.02
N GLN A 58 -10.14 -2.72 -9.65
CA GLN A 58 -10.54 -4.04 -9.14
C GLN A 58 -9.88 -4.36 -7.80
N ILE A 59 -8.60 -3.99 -7.64
CA ILE A 59 -7.87 -4.17 -6.38
C ILE A 59 -8.54 -3.35 -5.26
N VAL A 60 -8.78 -2.05 -5.49
CA VAL A 60 -9.45 -1.17 -4.52
C VAL A 60 -10.82 -1.70 -4.13
N GLU A 61 -11.61 -2.14 -5.11
CA GLU A 61 -12.95 -2.69 -4.85
C GLU A 61 -12.88 -3.98 -4.01
N ALA A 62 -11.96 -4.90 -4.33
CA ALA A 62 -11.77 -6.13 -3.57
C ALA A 62 -11.32 -5.90 -2.12
N LEU A 63 -10.51 -4.85 -1.90
CA LEU A 63 -10.09 -4.44 -0.56
C LEU A 63 -11.25 -3.82 0.23
N ARG A 64 -12.04 -2.95 -0.40
CA ARG A 64 -13.16 -2.25 0.25
C ARG A 64 -14.33 -3.17 0.58
N THR A 65 -14.67 -4.09 -0.31
CA THR A 65 -15.84 -5.01 -0.15
C THR A 65 -15.55 -6.21 0.73
N GLY A 66 -14.30 -6.43 1.11
CA GLY A 66 -13.91 -7.53 1.98
C GLY A 66 -14.14 -7.31 3.47
N SER A 67 -13.76 -8.33 4.24
CA SER A 67 -13.77 -8.30 5.70
C SER A 67 -12.38 -8.67 6.26
N PRO A 68 -11.71 -7.78 7.02
CA PRO A 68 -12.09 -6.38 7.24
C PRO A 68 -12.04 -5.56 5.94
N SER A 69 -12.82 -4.47 5.90
CA SER A 69 -12.77 -3.49 4.80
C SER A 69 -11.49 -2.67 4.90
N ILE A 70 -10.78 -2.50 3.79
CA ILE A 70 -9.52 -1.76 3.72
C ILE A 70 -9.67 -0.62 2.70
N GLU A 71 -9.48 0.61 3.16
CA GLU A 71 -9.44 1.80 2.32
C GLU A 71 -7.99 2.22 2.07
N LEU A 72 -7.63 2.45 0.81
CA LEU A 72 -6.29 2.91 0.43
C LEU A 72 -6.20 4.44 0.44
N ASN A 73 -4.98 4.97 0.40
CA ASN A 73 -4.78 6.42 0.30
C ASN A 73 -5.41 6.94 -1.03
N PRO A 74 -6.10 8.10 -1.01
CA PRO A 74 -6.75 8.68 -2.19
C PRO A 74 -5.85 8.93 -3.41
N ASN A 75 -4.53 9.01 -3.22
CA ASN A 75 -3.57 9.12 -4.33
C ASN A 75 -3.36 7.79 -5.09
N THR A 76 -3.98 6.69 -4.67
CA THR A 76 -3.98 5.40 -5.39
C THR A 76 -4.56 5.56 -6.79
N GLY A 77 -3.80 5.14 -7.80
CA GLY A 77 -4.22 5.25 -9.21
C GLY A 77 -4.29 6.68 -9.76
N GLN A 78 -3.83 7.68 -9.01
CA GLN A 78 -3.90 9.09 -9.40
C GLN A 78 -2.57 9.59 -9.97
N LYS A 79 -2.61 10.75 -10.63
CA LYS A 79 -1.40 11.49 -11.00
C LYS A 79 -0.65 11.95 -9.74
N PRO A 80 0.67 12.20 -9.83
CA PRO A 80 1.45 12.66 -8.69
C PRO A 80 0.83 13.86 -8.00
N ASN A 81 0.69 13.80 -6.67
CA ASN A 81 0.07 14.84 -5.87
C ASN A 81 0.65 14.82 -4.44
N GLN A 82 0.73 15.99 -3.80
CA GLN A 82 1.23 16.14 -2.42
C GLN A 82 2.60 15.48 -2.14
N GLY A 83 3.47 15.40 -3.15
CA GLY A 83 4.79 14.77 -3.03
C GLY A 83 4.77 13.23 -3.09
N ILE A 84 3.63 12.61 -3.42
CA ILE A 84 3.49 11.17 -3.66
C ILE A 84 3.53 10.92 -5.18
N PRO A 85 4.57 10.23 -5.70
CA PRO A 85 4.75 10.00 -7.14
C PRO A 85 3.93 8.80 -7.65
N ALA A 86 2.61 8.79 -7.42
CA ALA A 86 1.73 7.74 -7.91
C ALA A 86 1.40 7.88 -9.40
N ASP A 87 0.99 6.77 -10.02
CA ASP A 87 0.41 6.71 -11.35
C ASP A 87 -0.82 5.79 -11.36
N ALA A 88 -1.40 5.56 -12.55
CA ALA A 88 -2.58 4.74 -12.73
C ALA A 88 -2.45 3.29 -12.19
N ASN A 89 -1.24 2.75 -12.11
CA ASN A 89 -0.94 1.38 -11.68
C ASN A 89 -0.14 1.33 -10.38
N THR A 90 -0.40 2.30 -9.50
CA THR A 90 0.25 2.42 -8.19
C THR A 90 -0.80 2.40 -7.07
N LEU A 91 -0.64 1.46 -6.14
CA LEU A 91 -1.33 1.49 -4.85
C LEU A 91 -0.52 2.34 -3.88
N VAL A 92 -1.20 3.22 -3.15
CA VAL A 92 -0.60 4.05 -2.11
C VAL A 92 -1.13 3.59 -0.75
N VAL A 93 -0.26 3.00 0.07
CA VAL A 93 -0.61 2.47 1.40
C VAL A 93 -0.09 3.42 2.48
N GLY A 94 -1.00 4.06 3.20
CA GLY A 94 -0.68 4.84 4.40
C GLY A 94 -0.68 3.96 5.63
N VAL A 95 0.42 3.93 6.39
CA VAL A 95 0.60 3.01 7.53
C VAL A 95 0.36 3.64 8.91
N TRP A 96 0.21 4.96 8.96
CA TRP A 96 0.18 5.72 10.22
C TRP A 96 -1.13 5.53 11.02
N MET A 97 -2.24 5.21 10.35
CA MET A 97 -3.53 4.94 11.01
C MET A 97 -3.72 3.49 11.45
N MET A 98 -2.83 2.59 11.04
CA MET A 98 -2.99 1.16 11.33
C MET A 98 -2.86 0.89 12.84
N GLN A 99 -3.62 -0.06 13.34
CA GLN A 99 -3.46 -0.65 14.65
C GLN A 99 -2.43 -1.79 14.59
N PRO A 100 -1.83 -2.19 15.74
CA PRO A 100 -0.95 -3.36 15.78
C PRO A 100 -1.62 -4.61 15.17
N GLY A 101 -0.95 -5.24 14.21
CA GLY A 101 -1.43 -6.45 13.53
C GLY A 101 -2.26 -6.22 12.26
N GLU A 102 -2.75 -4.99 12.02
CA GLU A 102 -3.49 -4.69 10.78
C GLU A 102 -2.60 -4.68 9.53
N ASP A 103 -1.31 -4.36 9.69
CA ASP A 103 -0.30 -4.42 8.62
C ASP A 103 -0.19 -5.80 7.98
N ALA A 104 -0.22 -6.86 8.79
CA ALA A 104 -0.22 -8.24 8.30
C ALA A 104 -1.48 -8.56 7.49
N ILE A 105 -2.65 -8.14 7.97
CA ILE A 105 -3.93 -8.33 7.28
C ILE A 105 -3.92 -7.55 5.96
N VAL A 106 -3.50 -6.29 5.98
CA VAL A 106 -3.41 -5.44 4.79
C VAL A 106 -2.46 -6.04 3.75
N GLY A 107 -1.26 -6.47 4.16
CA GLY A 107 -0.32 -7.13 3.26
C GLY A 107 -0.87 -8.39 2.60
N GLN A 108 -1.53 -9.26 3.36
CA GLN A 108 -2.14 -10.48 2.83
C GLN A 108 -3.29 -10.19 1.86
N ARG A 109 -4.15 -9.23 2.18
CA ARG A 109 -5.30 -8.86 1.34
C ARG A 109 -4.86 -8.17 0.04
N ILE A 110 -3.83 -7.31 0.10
CA ILE A 110 -3.22 -6.72 -1.11
C ILE A 110 -2.60 -7.81 -1.99
N ARG A 111 -1.87 -8.79 -1.42
CA ARG A 111 -1.34 -9.93 -2.18
C ARG A 111 -2.46 -10.73 -2.86
N ALA A 112 -3.54 -11.01 -2.15
CA ALA A 112 -4.69 -11.74 -2.70
C ALA A 112 -5.31 -10.97 -3.88
N ALA A 113 -5.55 -9.67 -3.72
CA ALA A 113 -6.09 -8.82 -4.77
C ALA A 113 -5.17 -8.72 -5.99
N LEU A 114 -3.85 -8.58 -5.79
CA LEU A 114 -2.84 -8.53 -6.87
C LEU A 114 -2.70 -9.86 -7.63
N THR A 115 -3.11 -10.97 -7.03
CA THR A 115 -3.02 -12.32 -7.64
C THR A 115 -4.37 -12.86 -8.10
N GLY A 116 -5.43 -12.05 -8.04
CA GLY A 116 -6.79 -12.47 -8.41
C GLY A 116 -7.36 -13.59 -7.52
N LYS A 117 -6.84 -13.75 -6.29
CA LYS A 117 -7.25 -14.77 -5.31
C LYS A 117 -8.13 -14.19 -4.20
N ALA A 118 -8.78 -13.06 -4.46
CA ALA A 118 -9.53 -12.26 -3.48
C ALA A 118 -10.93 -12.80 -3.22
#